data_AF-A0A957QXU6-F1
#
_entry.id   AF-A0A957QXU6-F1
#
_cell.length_a   1.000
_cell.length_b   1.000
_cell.length_c   1.000
_cell.angle_alpha   90.00
_cell.angle_beta   90.00
_cell.angle_gamma   90.00
#
_symmetry.space_group_name_H-M   'P 1'
#
loop_
_entity.id
_entity.type
_entity.pdbx_description
1 polymer ?
#
loop_
_entity_poly.entity_id
_entity_poly.type
_entity_poly.pdbx_seq_one_letter_code
_entity_poly.pdbx_strand_id
1 'polypeptide(L)'
;RLVIDVVGVRNAWVLPAAGSPPIYYDELAKGISLTPPQDNATAIALRGLLQVRYEYDAAAQVDGRALTVAEVTAAVTHVLHAQRPLGVDFLPVQPLSPENIEVVARIEIGLVDDARAMLADLAQCLADYISPAPRFTPYAVALQQGIPLETLLTGPLLHHGYLDPAELARAPKRELLHTSDLLREMMALPGVEAVTSLEISAGGPFAAWTLPLNAELAPRLDVANSRLTLVRRGQLVSSGSLAGLAERAGAKTPAGPPLETLLAPPAGRDRHLGQYRSLMHQFPDLYGVNAAGLPATAPPARQAQALQLKGYLLFFDQLLAILFAQLDHVRKLLAVQPLTGFATAAQPVIDAELALHELYRSQGPALAQLLAQLTESSVPAGELRARQLDHLLARCGESLTEYALAMTGITASGQAALQRQLVADRQAFLAALPRLAARRGSGLNLLLEAPAQSTAGLAERLQRKLGLSEAEPLLLIEHILLRPGPEDEPQRVPLIIPANGPDTYSLQLSLVLSLGEGRAEQ
;
A
#
# COMPACT_ATOMS: atom_id res chain seq x y z
N ARG A 1 -5.50 11.82 -4.05
CA ARG A 1 -5.97 10.81 -3.07
C ARG A 1 -5.19 10.89 -1.76
N LEU A 2 -3.88 10.57 -1.71
CA LEU A 2 -3.06 10.69 -0.49
C LEU A 2 -3.21 12.02 0.26
N VAL A 3 -3.05 13.13 -0.44
CA VAL A 3 -3.21 14.48 0.15
C VAL A 3 -4.61 14.69 0.75
N ILE A 4 -5.64 14.18 0.07
CA ILE A 4 -7.04 14.27 0.49
C ILE A 4 -7.33 13.28 1.63
N ASP A 5 -6.49 12.30 1.90
CA ASP A 5 -6.62 11.41 3.05
C ASP A 5 -6.05 12.04 4.33
N VAL A 6 -5.30 13.15 4.24
CA VAL A 6 -4.76 13.85 5.42
C VAL A 6 -5.86 14.63 6.14
N VAL A 7 -5.99 14.43 7.45
CA VAL A 7 -6.94 15.19 8.29
C VAL A 7 -6.62 16.69 8.21
N GLY A 8 -7.65 17.53 8.02
CA GLY A 8 -7.46 18.98 7.81
C GLY A 8 -7.38 19.44 6.36
N VAL A 9 -7.40 18.51 5.39
CA VAL A 9 -7.48 18.84 3.95
C VAL A 9 -8.91 18.64 3.43
N ARG A 10 -9.63 19.65 2.96
CA ARG A 10 -10.97 19.42 2.39
C ARG A 10 -10.90 18.84 0.97
N ASN A 11 -10.05 19.41 0.12
CA ASN A 11 -9.77 18.95 -1.24
C ASN A 11 -8.33 19.30 -1.62
N ALA A 12 -7.78 18.70 -2.68
CA ALA A 12 -6.41 18.97 -3.11
C ALA A 12 -6.18 18.68 -4.60
N TRP A 13 -5.21 19.40 -5.15
CA TRP A 13 -4.80 19.33 -6.55
C TRP A 13 -3.29 19.18 -6.67
N VAL A 14 -2.89 18.38 -7.64
CA VAL A 14 -1.48 18.13 -7.98
C VAL A 14 -1.31 18.56 -9.43
N LEU A 15 -0.52 19.60 -9.65
CA LEU A 15 -0.36 20.25 -10.95
C LEU A 15 1.11 20.13 -11.39
N PRO A 16 1.40 19.98 -12.69
CA PRO A 16 2.74 20.19 -13.21
C PRO A 16 3.24 21.59 -12.83
N ALA A 17 4.49 21.69 -12.42
CA ALA A 17 5.12 22.95 -12.06
C ALA A 17 6.30 23.25 -12.98
N ALA A 18 6.51 24.53 -13.27
CA ALA A 18 7.74 24.99 -13.89
C ALA A 18 8.86 25.01 -12.84
N GLY A 19 10.07 24.62 -13.25
CA GLY A 19 11.26 24.81 -12.44
C GLY A 19 11.60 26.29 -12.29
N SER A 20 12.21 26.64 -11.17
CA SER A 20 12.80 27.97 -10.94
C SER A 20 14.22 27.77 -10.40
N PRO A 21 15.26 28.32 -11.05
CA PRO A 21 15.24 29.18 -12.24
C PRO A 21 14.85 28.43 -13.54
N PRO A 22 14.47 29.15 -14.62
CA PRO A 22 14.25 28.54 -15.92
C PRO A 22 15.55 27.96 -16.47
N ILE A 23 15.45 26.84 -17.18
CA ILE A 23 16.59 26.10 -17.74
C ILE A 23 16.47 26.09 -19.25
N TYR A 24 17.58 26.27 -19.95
CA TYR A 24 17.64 26.33 -21.41
C TYR A 24 18.64 25.31 -21.95
N TYR A 25 18.31 24.72 -23.11
CA TYR A 25 19.20 23.88 -23.89
C TYR A 25 19.66 24.61 -25.14
N ASP A 26 20.97 24.66 -25.36
CA ASP A 26 21.63 25.17 -26.57
C ASP A 26 21.90 24.00 -27.53
N GLU A 27 21.25 24.00 -28.68
CA GLU A 27 21.41 22.93 -29.68
C GLU A 27 22.79 22.90 -30.34
N LEU A 28 23.45 24.06 -30.50
CA LEU A 28 24.76 24.17 -31.15
C LEU A 28 25.88 23.76 -30.21
N ALA A 29 25.87 24.31 -28.99
CA ALA A 29 26.86 23.98 -27.97
C ALA A 29 26.60 22.62 -27.31
N LYS A 30 25.40 22.05 -27.52
CA LYS A 30 24.88 20.87 -26.80
C LYS A 30 25.04 21.07 -25.29
N GLY A 31 24.61 22.23 -24.80
CA GLY A 31 24.84 22.67 -23.43
C GLY A 31 23.56 23.05 -22.71
N ILE A 32 23.58 22.97 -21.37
CA ILE A 32 22.47 23.43 -20.52
C ILE A 32 22.89 24.66 -19.72
N SER A 33 22.05 25.69 -19.68
CA SER A 33 22.31 26.93 -18.95
C SER A 33 21.05 27.51 -18.29
N LEU A 34 21.24 28.42 -17.33
CA LEU A 34 20.15 29.12 -16.62
C LEU A 34 19.76 30.45 -17.26
N THR A 35 20.63 31.00 -18.09
CA THR A 35 20.34 32.16 -18.93
C THR A 35 20.20 31.70 -20.38
N PRO A 36 19.25 32.25 -21.16
CA PRO A 36 19.05 31.86 -22.55
C PRO A 36 20.28 32.21 -23.40
N PRO A 37 20.98 31.22 -24.01
CA PRO A 37 22.11 31.47 -24.88
C PRO A 37 21.68 31.77 -26.32
N GLN A 38 21.85 33.01 -26.80
CA GLN A 38 21.58 33.44 -28.20
C GLN A 38 20.20 32.97 -28.76
N ASP A 39 19.97 33.05 -30.07
CA ASP A 39 18.67 32.74 -30.70
C ASP A 39 18.35 31.23 -30.81
N ASN A 40 19.28 30.34 -30.47
CA ASN A 40 19.15 28.88 -30.64
C ASN A 40 18.83 28.12 -29.35
N ALA A 41 18.44 28.84 -28.29
CA ALA A 41 18.09 28.28 -27.01
C ALA A 41 16.63 27.83 -26.94
N THR A 42 16.38 26.63 -26.43
CA THR A 42 15.02 26.15 -26.13
C THR A 42 14.82 26.02 -24.62
N ALA A 43 13.71 26.53 -24.11
CA ALA A 43 13.36 26.40 -22.70
C ALA A 43 12.97 24.95 -22.38
N ILE A 44 13.54 24.40 -21.31
CA ILE A 44 13.28 23.04 -20.86
C ILE A 44 12.07 23.05 -19.91
N ALA A 45 10.99 22.37 -20.31
CA ALA A 45 9.84 22.13 -19.45
C ALA A 45 10.06 20.84 -18.64
N LEU A 46 10.55 20.99 -17.40
CA LEU A 46 10.80 19.87 -16.51
C LEU A 46 9.54 19.02 -16.30
N ARG A 47 9.67 17.71 -16.51
CA ARG A 47 8.64 16.72 -16.19
C ARG A 47 8.97 16.06 -14.86
N GLY A 48 7.94 15.79 -14.07
CA GLY A 48 8.09 15.20 -12.74
C GLY A 48 8.19 16.23 -11.61
N LEU A 49 8.33 17.53 -11.91
CA LEU A 49 8.19 18.56 -10.89
C LEU A 49 6.70 18.94 -10.71
N LEU A 50 6.21 18.83 -9.47
CA LEU A 50 4.79 18.99 -9.16
C LEU A 50 4.56 20.06 -8.09
N GLN A 51 3.54 20.91 -8.30
CA GLN A 51 3.00 21.80 -7.28
C GLN A 51 1.79 21.13 -6.65
N VAL A 52 1.80 20.98 -5.34
CA VAL A 52 0.63 20.52 -4.58
C VAL A 52 -0.06 21.71 -3.95
N ARG A 53 -1.35 21.82 -4.21
CA ARG A 53 -2.25 22.81 -3.62
C ARG A 53 -3.36 22.11 -2.88
N TYR A 54 -3.77 22.63 -1.73
CA TYR A 54 -4.85 22.02 -0.97
C TYR A 54 -5.74 23.07 -0.32
N GLU A 55 -7.01 22.73 -0.16
CA GLU A 55 -7.93 23.54 0.63
C GLU A 55 -7.87 23.11 2.09
N TYR A 56 -7.65 24.06 2.97
CA TYR A 56 -7.67 23.83 4.40
C TYR A 56 -9.11 23.66 4.92
N ASP A 57 -9.29 22.73 5.85
CA ASP A 57 -10.54 22.50 6.58
C ASP A 57 -10.41 23.04 8.01
N ALA A 58 -10.99 24.22 8.26
CA ALA A 58 -10.95 24.85 9.57
C ALA A 58 -11.79 24.13 10.64
N ALA A 59 -12.71 23.24 10.23
CA ALA A 59 -13.52 22.44 11.16
C ALA A 59 -12.80 21.15 11.61
N ALA A 60 -11.67 20.80 10.99
CA ALA A 60 -10.97 19.56 11.29
C ALA A 60 -10.31 19.61 12.68
N GLN A 61 -10.53 18.54 13.45
CA GLN A 61 -9.99 18.38 14.78
C GLN A 61 -9.35 17.01 14.94
N VAL A 62 -8.29 16.93 15.72
CA VAL A 62 -7.65 15.69 16.18
C VAL A 62 -7.64 15.73 17.71
N ASP A 63 -8.17 14.70 18.35
CA ASP A 63 -8.30 14.61 19.81
C ASP A 63 -8.97 15.84 20.46
N GLY A 64 -9.97 16.41 19.77
CA GLY A 64 -10.70 17.61 20.22
C GLY A 64 -9.96 18.94 20.04
N ARG A 65 -8.76 18.93 19.44
CA ARG A 65 -7.99 20.14 19.12
C ARG A 65 -8.07 20.48 17.64
N ALA A 66 -8.35 21.74 17.33
CA ALA A 66 -8.23 22.25 15.97
C ALA A 66 -6.78 22.17 15.48
N LEU A 67 -6.61 21.70 14.25
CA LEU A 67 -5.31 21.71 13.58
C LEU A 67 -4.98 23.14 13.12
N THR A 68 -3.71 23.43 12.89
CA THR A 68 -3.27 24.66 12.24
C THR A 68 -2.88 24.40 10.79
N VAL A 69 -2.89 25.44 9.95
CA VAL A 69 -2.44 25.32 8.55
C VAL A 69 -1.00 24.79 8.46
N ALA A 70 -0.13 25.18 9.37
CA ALA A 70 1.26 24.71 9.40
C ALA A 70 1.35 23.21 9.70
N GLU A 71 0.57 22.72 10.67
CA GLU A 71 0.51 21.28 11.01
C GLU A 71 -0.05 20.45 9.85
N VAL A 72 -1.12 20.91 9.20
CA VAL A 72 -1.70 20.21 8.04
C VAL A 72 -0.72 20.21 6.88
N THR A 73 -0.06 21.34 6.60
CA THR A 73 0.94 21.43 5.52
C THR A 73 2.13 20.50 5.78
N ALA A 74 2.61 20.44 7.01
CA ALA A 74 3.69 19.52 7.39
C ALA A 74 3.25 18.05 7.23
N ALA A 75 2.03 17.70 7.64
CA ALA A 75 1.48 16.36 7.47
C ALA A 75 1.34 15.95 5.99
N VAL A 76 0.84 16.87 5.14
CA VAL A 76 0.76 16.67 3.69
C VAL A 76 2.15 16.45 3.09
N THR A 77 3.11 17.30 3.41
CA THR A 77 4.50 17.19 2.94
C THR A 77 5.10 15.84 3.36
N HIS A 78 4.91 15.42 4.62
CA HIS A 78 5.40 14.14 5.12
C HIS A 78 4.82 12.94 4.36
N VAL A 79 3.49 12.91 4.15
CA VAL A 79 2.83 11.83 3.41
C VAL A 79 3.30 11.78 1.95
N LEU A 80 3.47 12.93 1.30
CA LEU A 80 3.97 13.01 -0.07
C LEU A 80 5.39 12.49 -0.20
N HIS A 81 6.32 12.90 0.68
CA HIS A 81 7.70 12.43 0.62
C HIS A 81 7.85 10.96 1.05
N ALA A 82 7.01 10.46 1.95
CA ALA A 82 6.98 9.05 2.32
C ALA A 82 6.55 8.12 1.17
N GLN A 83 5.72 8.61 0.24
CA GLN A 83 5.27 7.87 -0.95
C GLN A 83 5.67 8.54 -2.27
N ARG A 84 6.78 9.28 -2.26
CA ARG A 84 7.26 10.03 -3.42
C ARG A 84 7.57 9.08 -4.57
N PRO A 85 7.02 9.28 -5.78
CA PRO A 85 7.39 8.49 -6.95
C PRO A 85 8.83 8.75 -7.40
N LEU A 86 9.45 7.77 -8.06
CA LEU A 86 10.74 7.94 -8.73
C LEU A 86 10.66 8.98 -9.84
N GLY A 87 11.69 9.82 -9.95
CA GLY A 87 11.79 10.86 -10.97
C GLY A 87 10.79 12.01 -10.78
N VAL A 88 10.10 12.07 -9.64
CA VAL A 88 9.17 13.13 -9.29
C VAL A 88 9.74 13.96 -8.14
N ASP A 89 9.52 15.26 -8.11
CA ASP A 89 9.77 16.08 -6.93
C ASP A 89 8.64 17.09 -6.71
N PHE A 90 8.51 17.57 -5.48
CA PHE A 90 7.45 18.50 -5.09
C PHE A 90 8.03 19.87 -4.78
N LEU A 91 7.43 20.91 -5.35
CA LEU A 91 7.59 22.27 -4.81
C LEU A 91 6.92 22.36 -3.42
N PRO A 92 7.27 23.38 -2.61
CA PRO A 92 6.64 23.58 -1.31
C PRO A 92 5.12 23.52 -1.40
N VAL A 93 4.51 22.68 -0.56
CA VAL A 93 3.06 22.49 -0.52
C VAL A 93 2.37 23.81 -0.20
N GLN A 94 1.42 24.21 -1.04
CA GLN A 94 0.77 25.51 -0.95
C GLN A 94 -0.67 25.36 -0.41
N PRO A 95 -0.97 25.80 0.83
CA PRO A 95 -2.35 25.94 1.28
C PRO A 95 -3.04 27.07 0.50
N LEU A 96 -4.25 26.83 0.02
CA LEU A 96 -5.07 27.86 -0.61
C LEU A 96 -5.76 28.71 0.46
N SER A 97 -5.67 30.02 0.32
CA SER A 97 -6.44 30.95 1.15
C SER A 97 -7.91 30.95 0.72
N PRO A 98 -8.87 31.15 1.65
CA PRO A 98 -10.28 31.14 1.31
C PRO A 98 -10.66 32.37 0.47
N GLU A 99 -11.49 32.14 -0.56
CA GLU A 99 -12.25 33.16 -1.27
C GLU A 99 -13.69 33.07 -0.77
N ASN A 100 -14.07 34.01 0.08
CA ASN A 100 -15.36 34.02 0.75
C ASN A 100 -16.47 34.42 -0.22
N ILE A 101 -17.40 33.50 -0.47
CA ILE A 101 -18.54 33.67 -1.38
C ILE A 101 -19.78 33.97 -0.55
N GLU A 102 -20.32 35.16 -0.74
CA GLU A 102 -21.55 35.63 -0.12
C GLU A 102 -22.73 35.28 -1.02
N VAL A 103 -23.79 34.72 -0.44
CA VAL A 103 -25.03 34.37 -1.15
C VAL A 103 -26.21 35.10 -0.53
N VAL A 104 -26.96 35.82 -1.35
CA VAL A 104 -28.24 36.43 -0.97
C VAL A 104 -29.34 35.84 -1.82
N ALA A 105 -30.33 35.20 -1.18
CA ALA A 105 -31.43 34.58 -1.90
C ALA A 105 -32.78 34.73 -1.19
N ARG A 106 -33.85 34.77 -2.00
CA ARG A 106 -35.23 34.72 -1.54
C ARG A 106 -35.91 33.48 -2.09
N ILE A 107 -36.39 32.62 -1.20
CA ILE A 107 -36.80 31.25 -1.50
C ILE A 107 -38.23 31.05 -1.03
N GLU A 108 -39.11 30.64 -1.93
CA GLU A 108 -40.46 30.19 -1.62
C GLU A 108 -40.40 28.72 -1.20
N ILE A 109 -40.92 28.42 -0.02
CA ILE A 109 -40.95 27.07 0.55
C ILE A 109 -42.39 26.59 0.74
N GLY A 110 -42.55 25.27 0.63
CA GLY A 110 -43.83 24.60 0.89
C GLY A 110 -44.10 24.40 2.38
N LEU A 111 -44.76 23.30 2.72
CA LEU A 111 -44.95 22.91 4.12
C LEU A 111 -43.67 22.21 4.62
N VAL A 112 -42.95 22.86 5.53
CA VAL A 112 -41.72 22.33 6.13
C VAL A 112 -41.88 22.32 7.65
N ASP A 113 -41.44 21.23 8.29
CA ASP A 113 -41.58 21.03 9.74
C ASP A 113 -40.65 21.94 10.55
N ASP A 114 -39.42 22.17 10.06
CA ASP A 114 -38.41 23.02 10.71
C ASP A 114 -37.72 23.93 9.68
N ALA A 115 -38.03 25.23 9.73
CA ALA A 115 -37.44 26.25 8.87
C ALA A 115 -35.93 26.43 9.12
N ARG A 116 -35.43 26.16 10.33
CA ARG A 116 -34.00 26.25 10.64
C ARG A 116 -33.24 25.06 10.07
N ALA A 117 -33.82 23.87 10.11
CA ALA A 117 -33.27 22.70 9.43
C ALA A 117 -33.20 22.92 7.91
N MET A 118 -34.25 23.49 7.31
CA MET A 118 -34.26 23.87 5.89
C MET A 118 -33.14 24.84 5.53
N LEU A 119 -32.90 25.87 6.37
CA LEU A 119 -31.79 26.80 6.17
C LEU A 119 -30.43 26.08 6.25
N ALA A 120 -30.27 25.10 7.16
CA ALA A 120 -29.05 24.32 7.27
C ALA A 120 -28.82 23.43 6.04
N ASP A 121 -29.88 22.78 5.53
CA ASP A 121 -29.79 21.95 4.32
C ASP A 121 -29.51 22.81 3.07
N LEU A 122 -30.08 24.01 2.95
CA LEU A 122 -29.74 25.00 1.92
C LEU A 122 -28.30 25.48 2.03
N ALA A 123 -27.84 25.82 3.24
CA ALA A 123 -26.46 26.23 3.47
C ALA A 123 -25.47 25.13 3.07
N GLN A 124 -25.76 23.88 3.45
CA GLN A 124 -24.93 22.73 3.06
C GLN A 124 -24.96 22.49 1.56
N CYS A 125 -26.12 22.60 0.91
CA CYS A 125 -26.25 22.47 -0.54
C CYS A 125 -25.40 23.52 -1.28
N LEU A 126 -25.46 24.78 -0.83
CA LEU A 126 -24.63 25.86 -1.37
C LEU A 126 -23.14 25.60 -1.12
N ALA A 127 -22.76 25.19 0.09
CA ALA A 127 -21.37 24.89 0.45
C ALA A 127 -20.80 23.72 -0.37
N ASP A 128 -21.55 22.63 -0.52
CA ASP A 128 -21.18 21.45 -1.33
C ASP A 128 -21.08 21.80 -2.82
N TYR A 129 -21.93 22.69 -3.32
CA TYR A 129 -21.83 23.17 -4.69
C TYR A 129 -20.61 24.08 -4.89
N ILE A 130 -20.44 25.10 -4.05
CA ILE A 130 -19.38 26.11 -4.16
C ILE A 130 -18.01 25.47 -4.03
N SER A 131 -17.83 24.58 -3.04
CA SER A 131 -16.62 23.79 -2.88
C SER A 131 -16.93 22.33 -2.56
N PRO A 132 -17.02 21.50 -3.63
CA PRO A 132 -17.27 20.09 -3.49
C PRO A 132 -16.07 19.40 -2.85
N ALA A 133 -16.33 18.61 -1.81
CA ALA A 133 -15.35 17.78 -1.13
C ALA A 133 -15.55 16.31 -1.53
N PRO A 134 -14.50 15.59 -1.97
CA PRO A 134 -14.61 14.17 -2.27
C PRO A 134 -14.99 13.37 -1.03
N ARG A 135 -15.93 12.42 -1.18
CA ARG A 135 -16.41 11.59 -0.08
C ARG A 135 -15.73 10.22 -0.07
N PHE A 136 -15.36 9.77 1.12
CA PHE A 136 -14.80 8.43 1.32
C PHE A 136 -15.92 7.41 1.55
N THR A 137 -15.79 6.25 0.93
CA THR A 137 -16.63 5.08 1.21
C THR A 137 -15.87 4.17 2.19
N PRO A 138 -16.41 3.87 3.38
CA PRO A 138 -15.75 2.95 4.31
C PRO A 138 -15.51 1.58 3.64
N TYR A 139 -14.35 0.97 3.88
CA TYR A 139 -13.99 -0.30 3.20
C TYR A 139 -15.02 -1.42 3.42
N ALA A 140 -15.61 -1.51 4.62
CA ALA A 140 -16.65 -2.49 4.91
C ALA A 140 -17.88 -2.32 4.00
N VAL A 141 -18.29 -1.06 3.75
CA VAL A 141 -19.41 -0.73 2.86
C VAL A 141 -19.03 -1.04 1.41
N ALA A 142 -17.83 -0.66 0.99
CA ALA A 142 -17.32 -0.92 -0.36
C ALA A 142 -17.29 -2.43 -0.69
N LEU A 143 -16.87 -3.26 0.27
CA LEU A 143 -16.89 -4.73 0.15
C LEU A 143 -18.32 -5.28 0.09
N GLN A 144 -19.25 -4.76 0.90
CA GLN A 144 -20.67 -5.15 0.86
C GLN A 144 -21.35 -4.78 -0.46
N GLN A 145 -20.94 -3.68 -1.08
CA GLN A 145 -21.39 -3.26 -2.42
C GLN A 145 -20.81 -4.13 -3.54
N GLY A 146 -19.92 -5.08 -3.22
CA GLY A 146 -19.31 -5.99 -4.20
C GLY A 146 -18.19 -5.35 -5.02
N ILE A 147 -17.60 -4.24 -4.56
CA ILE A 147 -16.44 -3.63 -5.24
C ILE A 147 -15.26 -4.63 -5.15
N PRO A 148 -14.66 -5.04 -6.27
CA PRO A 148 -13.56 -6.00 -6.26
C PRO A 148 -12.34 -5.50 -5.48
N LEU A 149 -11.64 -6.42 -4.81
CA LEU A 149 -10.51 -6.07 -3.95
C LEU A 149 -9.36 -5.43 -4.74
N GLU A 150 -9.12 -5.88 -5.98
CA GLU A 150 -8.15 -5.29 -6.90
C GLU A 150 -8.44 -3.80 -7.16
N THR A 151 -9.72 -3.42 -7.24
CA THR A 151 -10.14 -2.03 -7.42
C THR A 151 -9.93 -1.22 -6.14
N LEU A 152 -10.26 -1.78 -4.97
CA LEU A 152 -10.04 -1.12 -3.68
C LEU A 152 -8.56 -0.90 -3.38
N LEU A 153 -7.71 -1.84 -3.77
CA LEU A 153 -6.25 -1.79 -3.62
C LEU A 153 -5.54 -1.10 -4.80
N THR A 154 -6.29 -0.48 -5.73
CA THR A 154 -5.68 0.29 -6.82
C THR A 154 -5.19 1.64 -6.30
N GLY A 155 -3.87 1.74 -6.14
CA GLY A 155 -3.19 2.95 -5.71
C GLY A 155 -2.74 2.86 -4.24
N PRO A 156 -2.55 4.01 -3.58
CA PRO A 156 -2.13 4.04 -2.18
C PRO A 156 -3.26 3.57 -1.27
N LEU A 157 -2.92 2.83 -0.22
CA LEU A 157 -3.86 2.45 0.83
C LEU A 157 -4.21 3.68 1.67
N LEU A 158 -5.49 4.02 1.75
CA LEU A 158 -6.00 5.21 2.43
C LEU A 158 -6.56 4.84 3.81
N HIS A 159 -6.39 5.72 4.80
CA HIS A 159 -6.83 5.51 6.18
C HIS A 159 -8.33 5.74 6.38
N HIS A 160 -8.93 6.68 5.64
CA HIS A 160 -10.33 7.07 5.85
C HIS A 160 -11.34 6.31 4.99
N GLY A 161 -10.88 5.31 4.22
CA GLY A 161 -11.71 4.47 3.37
C GLY A 161 -11.32 4.55 1.90
N TYR A 162 -12.15 3.95 1.05
CA TYR A 162 -11.98 3.98 -0.39
C TYR A 162 -12.44 5.32 -0.97
N LEU A 163 -11.58 5.96 -1.76
CA LEU A 163 -11.92 7.16 -2.52
C LEU A 163 -12.05 6.79 -4.01
N ASP A 164 -13.29 6.66 -4.47
CA ASP A 164 -13.61 6.32 -5.86
C ASP A 164 -13.06 7.39 -6.82
N PRO A 165 -12.30 7.02 -7.86
CA PRO A 165 -11.92 7.95 -8.92
C PRO A 165 -13.08 8.75 -9.53
N ALA A 166 -14.27 8.16 -9.67
CA ALA A 166 -15.45 8.85 -10.19
C ALA A 166 -15.96 9.93 -9.22
N GLU A 167 -15.94 9.65 -7.91
CA GLU A 167 -16.28 10.63 -6.87
C GLU A 167 -15.27 11.78 -6.85
N LEU A 168 -13.98 11.47 -6.94
CA LEU A 168 -12.93 12.48 -7.02
C LEU A 168 -13.09 13.39 -8.24
N ALA A 169 -13.48 12.83 -9.39
CA ALA A 169 -13.72 13.60 -10.61
C ALA A 169 -14.94 14.54 -10.52
N ARG A 170 -15.89 14.28 -9.60
CA ARG A 170 -17.05 15.14 -9.34
C ARG A 170 -16.77 16.31 -8.41
N ALA A 171 -15.57 16.39 -7.85
CA ALA A 171 -15.14 17.46 -6.96
C ALA A 171 -14.01 18.33 -7.57
N PRO A 172 -14.18 18.89 -8.79
CA PRO A 172 -13.17 19.77 -9.37
C PRO A 172 -13.14 21.11 -8.62
N LYS A 173 -12.01 21.82 -8.72
CA LYS A 173 -11.96 23.24 -8.38
C LYS A 173 -12.80 23.99 -9.40
N ARG A 174 -13.77 24.79 -8.94
CA ARG A 174 -14.56 25.62 -9.84
C ARG A 174 -13.78 26.90 -10.17
N GLU A 175 -13.86 27.30 -11.43
CA GLU A 175 -13.32 28.57 -11.92
C GLU A 175 -14.42 29.62 -12.14
N LEU A 176 -15.68 29.17 -12.20
CA LEU A 176 -16.84 30.01 -12.47
C LEU A 176 -18.06 29.45 -11.73
N LEU A 177 -18.81 30.32 -11.06
CA LEU A 177 -20.11 29.99 -10.47
C LEU A 177 -21.22 30.59 -11.32
N HIS A 178 -22.19 29.75 -11.72
CA HIS A 178 -23.43 30.19 -12.34
C HIS A 178 -24.56 30.17 -11.31
N THR A 179 -25.30 31.26 -11.19
CA THR A 179 -26.49 31.31 -10.31
C THR A 179 -27.57 30.34 -10.77
N SER A 180 -27.66 30.04 -12.07
CA SER A 180 -28.60 29.03 -12.60
C SER A 180 -28.33 27.62 -12.08
N ASP A 181 -27.07 27.26 -11.87
CA ASP A 181 -26.72 25.96 -11.32
C ASP A 181 -27.00 25.89 -9.83
N LEU A 182 -26.61 26.93 -9.08
CA LEU A 182 -26.96 27.06 -7.65
C LEU A 182 -28.48 27.00 -7.43
N LEU A 183 -29.25 27.68 -8.28
CA LEU A 183 -30.71 27.62 -8.29
C LEU A 183 -31.20 26.19 -8.50
N ARG A 184 -30.64 25.47 -9.49
CA ARG A 184 -31.00 24.06 -9.75
C ARG A 184 -30.75 23.18 -8.53
N GLU A 185 -29.59 23.32 -7.88
CA GLU A 185 -29.27 22.52 -6.69
C GLU A 185 -30.22 22.85 -5.52
N MET A 186 -30.49 24.14 -5.27
CA MET A 186 -31.44 24.56 -4.23
C MET A 186 -32.85 24.06 -4.50
N MET A 187 -33.32 24.14 -5.74
CA MET A 187 -34.64 23.67 -6.18
C MET A 187 -34.80 22.14 -6.10
N ALA A 188 -33.70 21.39 -6.10
CA ALA A 188 -33.72 19.94 -5.94
C ALA A 188 -33.99 19.52 -4.48
N LEU A 189 -33.85 20.43 -3.51
CA LEU A 189 -34.12 20.14 -2.10
C LEU A 189 -35.63 19.99 -1.86
N PRO A 190 -36.06 18.89 -1.20
CA PRO A 190 -37.46 18.73 -0.80
C PRO A 190 -37.93 19.91 0.07
N GLY A 191 -39.06 20.50 -0.29
CA GLY A 191 -39.65 21.63 0.43
C GLY A 191 -39.35 23.01 -0.18
N VAL A 192 -38.44 23.11 -1.15
CA VAL A 192 -38.26 24.33 -1.96
C VAL A 192 -39.24 24.33 -3.13
N GLU A 193 -40.09 25.35 -3.22
CA GLU A 193 -41.06 25.51 -4.32
C GLU A 193 -40.54 26.43 -5.42
N ALA A 194 -39.83 27.50 -5.05
CA ALA A 194 -39.22 28.42 -6.00
C ALA A 194 -38.04 29.18 -5.39
N VAL A 195 -37.05 29.57 -6.21
CA VAL A 195 -36.04 30.59 -5.85
C VAL A 195 -36.37 31.87 -6.62
N THR A 196 -36.88 32.87 -5.92
CA THR A 196 -37.37 34.14 -6.49
C THR A 196 -36.25 35.10 -6.89
N SER A 197 -35.17 35.13 -6.11
CA SER A 197 -33.98 35.92 -6.38
C SER A 197 -32.76 35.20 -5.81
N LEU A 198 -31.64 35.28 -6.51
CA LEU A 198 -30.36 34.72 -6.10
C LEU A 198 -29.25 35.60 -6.66
N GLU A 199 -28.41 36.10 -5.76
CA GLU A 199 -27.25 36.90 -6.09
C GLU A 199 -26.04 36.40 -5.31
N ILE A 200 -24.86 36.50 -5.92
CA ILE A 200 -23.60 36.00 -5.34
C ILE A 200 -22.50 37.06 -5.41
N SER A 201 -21.60 37.09 -4.44
CA SER A 201 -20.45 38.02 -4.39
C SER A 201 -19.21 37.36 -3.80
N ALA A 202 -18.03 37.90 -4.10
CA ALA A 202 -16.75 37.58 -3.46
C ALA A 202 -16.10 38.83 -2.84
N GLY A 203 -16.84 39.52 -1.96
CA GLY A 203 -16.42 40.79 -1.33
C GLY A 203 -16.58 42.04 -2.21
N GLY A 204 -17.25 41.92 -3.36
CA GLY A 204 -17.51 42.99 -4.33
C GLY A 204 -19.01 43.25 -4.55
N PRO A 205 -19.41 43.86 -5.68
CA PRO A 205 -20.83 43.99 -6.02
C PRO A 205 -21.45 42.61 -6.29
N PHE A 206 -22.69 42.44 -5.85
CA PHE A 206 -23.47 41.23 -6.09
C PHE A 206 -23.74 41.03 -7.58
N ALA A 207 -23.47 39.82 -8.08
CA ALA A 207 -23.70 39.40 -9.44
C ALA A 207 -24.94 38.48 -9.51
N ALA A 208 -25.84 38.77 -10.44
CA ALA A 208 -27.09 38.03 -10.60
C ALA A 208 -26.96 36.74 -11.46
N TRP A 209 -25.88 36.60 -12.25
CA TRP A 209 -25.77 35.54 -13.27
C TRP A 209 -24.52 34.67 -13.10
N THR A 210 -23.35 35.30 -13.02
CA THR A 210 -22.06 34.60 -13.00
C THR A 210 -21.05 35.29 -12.11
N LEU A 211 -20.24 34.51 -11.41
CA LEU A 211 -19.12 34.99 -10.61
C LEU A 211 -17.84 34.22 -10.99
N PRO A 212 -16.85 34.86 -11.64
CA PRO A 212 -15.55 34.23 -11.87
C PRO A 212 -14.80 34.08 -10.54
N LEU A 213 -14.15 32.94 -10.35
CA LEU A 213 -13.41 32.60 -9.14
C LEU A 213 -11.90 32.73 -9.37
N ASN A 214 -11.17 33.05 -8.31
CA ASN A 214 -9.72 33.16 -8.39
C ASN A 214 -9.06 31.77 -8.42
N ALA A 215 -8.20 31.54 -9.43
CA ALA A 215 -7.45 30.29 -9.57
C ALA A 215 -6.53 29.99 -8.38
N GLU A 216 -6.06 31.01 -7.66
CA GLU A 216 -5.11 30.92 -6.54
C GLU A 216 -5.79 30.86 -5.16
N LEU A 217 -7.12 30.99 -5.09
CA LEU A 217 -7.89 30.92 -3.85
C LEU A 217 -8.85 29.71 -3.85
N ALA A 218 -9.30 29.31 -2.67
CA ALA A 218 -10.29 28.24 -2.49
C ALA A 218 -11.66 28.84 -2.18
N PRO A 219 -12.67 28.70 -3.06
CA PRO A 219 -14.00 29.24 -2.81
C PRO A 219 -14.63 28.59 -1.58
N ARG A 220 -15.27 29.39 -0.74
CA ARG A 220 -15.94 28.94 0.49
C ARG A 220 -17.22 29.74 0.68
N LEU A 221 -18.29 29.09 1.12
CA LEU A 221 -19.51 29.81 1.50
C LEU A 221 -19.21 30.66 2.74
N ASP A 222 -19.41 31.97 2.63
CA ASP A 222 -19.36 32.87 3.78
C ASP A 222 -20.69 32.80 4.51
N VAL A 223 -20.81 31.86 5.45
CA VAL A 223 -22.04 31.70 6.23
C VAL A 223 -22.38 32.92 7.07
N ALA A 224 -21.39 33.73 7.46
CA ALA A 224 -21.63 34.91 8.29
C ALA A 224 -22.30 36.03 7.49
N ASN A 225 -21.82 36.27 6.28
CA ASN A 225 -22.29 37.36 5.41
C ASN A 225 -23.39 36.93 4.41
N SER A 226 -23.62 35.63 4.24
CA SER A 226 -24.73 35.11 3.43
C SER A 226 -26.08 35.25 4.14
N ARG A 227 -27.14 35.55 3.37
CA ARG A 227 -28.51 35.74 3.87
C ARG A 227 -29.53 35.03 2.99
N LEU A 228 -30.24 34.07 3.57
CA LEU A 228 -31.37 33.41 2.91
C LEU A 228 -32.68 33.85 3.56
N THR A 229 -33.67 34.19 2.73
CA THR A 229 -35.01 34.60 3.15
C THR A 229 -36.02 33.58 2.68
N LEU A 230 -36.60 32.84 3.63
CA LEU A 230 -37.63 31.84 3.39
C LEU A 230 -39.02 32.48 3.48
N VAL A 231 -39.82 32.27 2.44
CA VAL A 231 -41.15 32.85 2.28
C VAL A 231 -42.13 31.73 1.98
N ARG A 232 -43.36 31.85 2.49
CA ARG A 232 -44.45 30.91 2.21
C ARG A 232 -45.73 31.68 1.94
N ARG A 233 -46.30 31.49 0.75
CA ARG A 233 -47.43 32.25 0.21
C ARG A 233 -47.20 33.76 0.32
N GLY A 234 -45.98 34.21 0.04
CA GLY A 234 -45.58 35.61 0.17
C GLY A 234 -45.33 36.12 1.61
N GLN A 235 -45.58 35.31 2.64
CA GLN A 235 -45.30 35.67 4.04
C GLN A 235 -43.91 35.21 4.48
N LEU A 236 -43.19 36.08 5.19
CA LEU A 236 -41.88 35.76 5.75
C LEU A 236 -42.01 34.64 6.79
N VAL A 237 -41.34 33.52 6.57
CA VAL A 237 -41.26 32.41 7.53
C VAL A 237 -39.99 32.55 8.37
N SER A 238 -38.86 32.80 7.72
CA SER A 238 -37.56 32.98 8.36
C SER A 238 -36.66 33.82 7.47
N SER A 239 -35.87 34.71 8.06
CA SER A 239 -34.78 35.41 7.38
C SER A 239 -33.65 35.58 8.37
N GLY A 240 -32.44 35.24 7.96
CA GLY A 240 -31.29 35.30 8.86
C GLY A 240 -29.98 35.07 8.14
N SER A 241 -28.91 35.45 8.83
CA SER A 241 -27.57 35.00 8.50
C SER A 241 -27.50 33.48 8.62
N LEU A 242 -26.65 32.85 7.81
CA LEU A 242 -26.35 31.42 7.94
C LEU A 242 -25.36 31.13 9.08
N ALA A 243 -24.91 32.17 9.80
CA ALA A 243 -24.01 32.04 10.95
C ALA A 243 -24.56 31.07 12.00
N GLY A 244 -23.70 30.14 12.44
CA GLY A 244 -24.05 29.15 13.46
C GLY A 244 -24.92 28.00 12.95
N LEU A 245 -25.22 27.93 11.66
CA LEU A 245 -25.62 26.68 11.02
C LEU A 245 -24.34 25.89 10.78
N ALA A 246 -24.18 24.79 11.50
CA ALA A 246 -23.02 23.93 11.32
C ALA A 246 -23.06 23.39 9.88
N GLU A 247 -22.04 23.70 9.07
CA GLU A 247 -21.75 22.86 7.92
C GLU A 247 -21.56 21.44 8.47
N ARG A 248 -22.34 20.49 7.96
CA ARG A 248 -22.04 19.07 8.10
C ARG A 248 -20.78 18.85 7.25
N ALA A 249 -19.63 19.29 7.75
CA ALA A 249 -18.34 19.04 7.14
C ALA A 249 -18.28 17.54 6.83
N GLY A 250 -17.84 17.19 5.62
CA GLY A 250 -17.70 15.81 5.16
C GLY A 250 -16.69 15.07 6.02
N ALA A 251 -17.12 14.68 7.22
CA ALA A 251 -16.25 14.33 8.32
C ALA A 251 -15.40 13.14 7.91
N LYS A 252 -14.08 13.36 7.87
CA LYS A 252 -13.08 12.31 7.69
C LYS A 252 -12.91 11.51 8.96
N THR A 253 -13.99 10.92 9.43
CA THR A 253 -13.95 9.98 10.55
C THR A 253 -13.95 8.59 9.93
N PRO A 254 -12.95 7.74 10.23
CA PRO A 254 -12.99 6.35 9.77
C PRO A 254 -14.22 5.67 10.37
N ALA A 255 -15.24 5.43 9.54
CA ALA A 255 -16.52 4.88 9.99
C ALA A 255 -16.50 3.36 10.16
N GLY A 256 -15.33 2.73 10.29
CA GLY A 256 -15.21 1.28 10.39
C GLY A 256 -13.77 0.78 10.57
N PRO A 257 -13.59 -0.55 10.71
CA PRO A 257 -12.27 -1.16 10.83
C PRO A 257 -11.44 -0.94 9.55
N PRO A 258 -10.11 -0.89 9.66
CA PRO A 258 -9.23 -0.76 8.52
C PRO A 258 -9.29 -2.02 7.65
N LEU A 259 -8.91 -1.88 6.38
CA LEU A 259 -9.04 -2.95 5.38
C LEU A 259 -8.26 -4.21 5.78
N GLU A 260 -7.11 -4.07 6.43
CA GLU A 260 -6.29 -5.19 6.91
C GLU A 260 -7.03 -6.06 7.93
N THR A 261 -7.82 -5.44 8.81
CA THR A 261 -8.65 -6.18 9.77
C THR A 261 -9.79 -6.91 9.07
N LEU A 262 -10.36 -6.32 8.02
CA LEU A 262 -11.43 -6.94 7.23
C LEU A 262 -10.93 -8.13 6.40
N LEU A 263 -9.67 -8.08 5.95
CA LEU A 263 -9.03 -9.13 5.14
C LEU A 263 -8.26 -10.16 5.97
N ALA A 264 -8.19 -10.00 7.29
CA ALA A 264 -7.46 -10.92 8.15
C ALA A 264 -8.04 -12.34 8.01
N PRO A 265 -7.20 -13.34 7.67
CA PRO A 265 -7.68 -14.71 7.58
C PRO A 265 -8.20 -15.17 8.94
N PRO A 266 -9.24 -16.02 8.98
CA PRO A 266 -9.76 -16.53 10.24
C PRO A 266 -8.70 -17.36 10.97
N ALA A 267 -8.78 -17.38 12.30
CA ALA A 267 -7.90 -18.19 13.13
C ALA A 267 -8.01 -19.68 12.74
N GLY A 268 -6.87 -20.29 12.41
CA GLY A 268 -6.79 -21.70 12.12
C GLY A 268 -6.92 -22.57 13.38
N ARG A 269 -7.42 -23.79 13.22
CA ARG A 269 -7.41 -24.83 14.26
C ARG A 269 -6.37 -25.89 13.90
N ASP A 270 -5.40 -26.10 14.80
CA ASP A 270 -4.47 -27.21 14.67
C ASP A 270 -5.22 -28.54 14.88
N ARG A 271 -5.08 -29.45 13.91
CA ARG A 271 -5.65 -30.81 13.98
C ARG A 271 -4.65 -31.83 14.49
N HIS A 272 -3.42 -31.41 14.76
CA HIS A 272 -2.32 -32.26 15.19
C HIS A 272 -2.14 -33.46 14.26
N LEU A 273 -2.04 -33.20 12.95
CA LEU A 273 -2.04 -34.23 11.92
C LEU A 273 -0.86 -35.20 12.06
N GLY A 274 0.21 -34.80 12.76
CA GLY A 274 1.34 -35.67 13.09
C GLY A 274 1.00 -36.78 14.09
N GLN A 275 -0.10 -36.70 14.82
CA GLN A 275 -0.50 -37.74 15.77
C GLN A 275 -1.04 -38.97 15.03
N TYR A 276 -0.23 -40.02 14.96
CA TYR A 276 -0.59 -41.29 14.34
C TYR A 276 -0.88 -42.35 15.39
N ARG A 277 -2.03 -43.04 15.27
CA ARG A 277 -2.36 -44.24 16.05
C ARG A 277 -2.19 -45.46 15.15
N SER A 278 -1.42 -46.45 15.61
CA SER A 278 -1.16 -47.69 14.87
C SER A 278 -2.45 -48.37 14.42
N LEU A 279 -2.45 -48.87 13.19
CA LEU A 279 -3.55 -49.66 12.62
C LEU A 279 -3.75 -50.99 13.36
N MET A 280 -2.73 -51.48 14.08
CA MET A 280 -2.81 -52.73 14.84
C MET A 280 -3.85 -52.65 15.96
N HIS A 281 -4.19 -51.46 16.46
CA HIS A 281 -5.30 -51.27 17.40
C HIS A 281 -6.67 -51.66 16.83
N GLN A 282 -6.82 -51.64 15.51
CA GLN A 282 -8.09 -51.92 14.83
C GLN A 282 -8.22 -53.40 14.43
N PHE A 283 -7.18 -54.21 14.66
CA PHE A 283 -7.24 -55.63 14.37
C PHE A 283 -8.11 -56.37 15.39
N PRO A 284 -8.87 -57.39 14.97
CA PRO A 284 -9.61 -58.25 15.90
C PRO A 284 -8.69 -58.95 16.91
N ASP A 285 -9.17 -59.15 18.13
CA ASP A 285 -8.43 -59.79 19.24
C ASP A 285 -7.86 -61.17 18.85
N LEU A 286 -8.55 -61.89 17.95
CA LEU A 286 -8.11 -63.19 17.44
C LEU A 286 -6.66 -63.17 16.88
N TYR A 287 -6.25 -62.04 16.28
CA TYR A 287 -4.91 -61.90 15.72
C TYR A 287 -3.82 -61.72 16.79
N GLY A 288 -4.17 -61.28 18.00
CA GLY A 288 -3.25 -61.10 19.11
C GLY A 288 -2.21 -59.99 18.91
N VAL A 289 -2.45 -59.06 17.97
CA VAL A 289 -1.53 -57.96 17.64
C VAL A 289 -1.94 -56.61 18.21
N ASN A 290 -3.20 -56.48 18.66
CA ASN A 290 -3.75 -55.27 19.26
C ASN A 290 -3.43 -55.20 20.77
N ALA A 291 -4.00 -54.22 21.47
CA ALA A 291 -3.77 -54.01 22.90
C ALA A 291 -4.25 -55.17 23.80
N ALA A 292 -5.18 -56.02 23.35
CA ALA A 292 -5.61 -57.21 24.10
C ALA A 292 -4.53 -58.30 24.14
N GLY A 293 -3.66 -58.33 23.12
CA GLY A 293 -2.56 -59.29 23.03
C GLY A 293 -3.00 -60.75 22.94
N LEU A 294 -2.07 -61.66 23.21
CA LEU A 294 -2.34 -63.09 23.33
C LEU A 294 -2.47 -63.48 24.82
N PRO A 295 -3.28 -64.50 25.16
CA PRO A 295 -3.32 -65.03 26.52
C PRO A 295 -1.95 -65.62 26.90
N ALA A 296 -1.61 -65.54 28.20
CA ALA A 296 -0.33 -66.04 28.73
C ALA A 296 -0.10 -67.55 28.49
N THR A 297 -1.18 -68.30 28.25
CA THR A 297 -1.16 -69.74 27.93
C THR A 297 -0.92 -70.04 26.45
N ALA A 298 -0.80 -69.03 25.60
CA ALA A 298 -0.60 -69.21 24.17
C ALA A 298 0.73 -69.96 23.89
N PRO A 299 0.74 -70.97 23.00
CA PRO A 299 1.96 -71.71 22.66
C PRO A 299 3.06 -70.78 22.10
N PRO A 300 4.35 -71.09 22.29
CA PRO A 300 5.46 -70.29 21.75
C PRO A 300 5.35 -70.04 20.24
N ALA A 301 4.88 -71.03 19.48
CA ALA A 301 4.64 -70.89 18.05
C ALA A 301 3.60 -69.81 17.72
N ARG A 302 2.54 -69.68 18.52
CA ARG A 302 1.49 -68.67 18.33
C ARG A 302 1.99 -67.27 18.69
N GLN A 303 2.81 -67.16 19.75
CA GLN A 303 3.47 -65.90 20.13
C GLN A 303 4.42 -65.42 19.02
N ALA A 304 5.21 -66.33 18.45
CA ALA A 304 6.11 -66.02 17.33
C ALA A 304 5.34 -65.55 16.07
N GLN A 305 4.22 -66.19 15.74
CA GLN A 305 3.36 -65.75 14.63
C GLN A 305 2.79 -64.34 14.83
N ALA A 306 2.35 -64.01 16.04
CA ALA A 306 1.85 -62.66 16.35
C ALA A 306 2.97 -61.61 16.24
N LEU A 307 4.19 -61.92 16.71
CA LEU A 307 5.34 -61.04 16.54
C LEU A 307 5.73 -60.85 15.07
N GLN A 308 5.71 -61.91 14.25
CA GLN A 308 5.94 -61.81 12.81
C GLN A 308 4.89 -60.93 12.13
N LEU A 309 3.61 -61.07 12.50
CA LEU A 309 2.54 -60.23 11.97
C LEU A 309 2.70 -58.78 12.42
N LYS A 310 3.03 -58.51 13.69
CA LYS A 310 3.35 -57.15 14.15
C LYS A 310 4.50 -56.54 13.35
N GLY A 311 5.58 -57.29 13.11
CA GLY A 311 6.70 -56.84 12.28
C GLY A 311 6.29 -56.52 10.84
N TYR A 312 5.43 -57.35 10.23
CA TYR A 312 4.86 -57.08 8.90
C TYR A 312 4.00 -55.81 8.89
N LEU A 313 3.10 -55.64 9.86
CA LEU A 313 2.21 -54.49 9.96
C LEU A 313 2.97 -53.19 10.29
N LEU A 314 4.06 -53.28 11.06
CA LEU A 314 4.89 -52.14 11.44
C LEU A 314 5.45 -51.40 10.22
N PHE A 315 5.75 -52.13 9.14
CA PHE A 315 6.19 -51.52 7.87
C PHE A 315 5.12 -50.57 7.31
N PHE A 316 3.86 -50.99 7.28
CA PHE A 316 2.75 -50.16 6.79
C PHE A 316 2.42 -49.02 7.74
N ASP A 317 2.43 -49.29 9.05
CA ASP A 317 2.31 -48.28 10.09
C ASP A 317 3.37 -47.18 9.91
N GLN A 318 4.61 -47.55 9.62
CA GLN A 318 5.71 -46.60 9.43
C GLN A 318 5.48 -45.72 8.19
N LEU A 319 4.99 -46.27 7.08
CA LEU A 319 4.62 -45.50 5.88
C LEU A 319 3.51 -44.48 6.18
N LEU A 320 2.47 -44.90 6.90
CA LEU A 320 1.36 -44.02 7.29
C LEU A 320 1.82 -42.93 8.26
N ALA A 321 2.62 -43.28 9.27
CA ALA A 321 3.15 -42.32 10.23
C ALA A 321 4.04 -41.25 9.56
N ILE A 322 4.83 -41.63 8.56
CA ILE A 322 5.61 -40.70 7.73
C ILE A 322 4.68 -39.78 6.93
N LEU A 323 3.64 -40.34 6.28
CA LEU A 323 2.66 -39.54 5.54
C LEU A 323 2.01 -38.47 6.44
N PHE A 324 1.53 -38.85 7.62
CA PHE A 324 0.92 -37.94 8.59
C PHE A 324 1.90 -36.89 9.13
N ALA A 325 3.15 -37.27 9.38
CA ALA A 325 4.21 -36.33 9.75
C ALA A 325 4.48 -35.30 8.64
N GLN A 326 4.49 -35.74 7.37
CA GLN A 326 4.65 -34.84 6.23
C GLN A 326 3.48 -33.86 6.11
N LEU A 327 2.24 -34.33 6.30
CA LEU A 327 1.05 -33.47 6.30
C LEU A 327 1.11 -32.40 7.39
N ASP A 328 1.55 -32.76 8.60
CA ASP A 328 1.78 -31.80 9.70
C ASP A 328 2.87 -30.77 9.35
N HIS A 329 3.86 -31.19 8.56
CA HIS A 329 4.97 -30.36 8.12
C HIS A 329 4.61 -29.42 6.95
N VAL A 330 3.47 -29.59 6.27
CA VAL A 330 3.08 -28.73 5.11
C VAL A 330 3.05 -27.25 5.48
N ARG A 331 2.60 -26.91 6.70
CA ARG A 331 2.59 -25.51 7.17
C ARG A 331 4.00 -24.90 7.22
N LYS A 332 5.00 -25.72 7.53
CA LYS A 332 6.41 -25.32 7.57
C LYS A 332 6.96 -25.24 6.15
N LEU A 333 6.60 -26.21 5.31
CA LEU A 333 6.98 -26.23 3.90
C LEU A 333 6.54 -24.97 3.14
N LEU A 334 5.29 -24.54 3.36
CA LEU A 334 4.71 -23.35 2.72
C LEU A 334 4.98 -22.04 3.48
N ALA A 335 5.74 -22.08 4.58
CA ALA A 335 6.07 -20.89 5.34
C ALA A 335 7.05 -19.98 4.56
N VAL A 336 6.78 -18.67 4.62
CA VAL A 336 7.67 -17.63 4.07
C VAL A 336 8.88 -17.39 4.97
N GLN A 337 8.71 -17.50 6.29
CA GLN A 337 9.76 -17.24 7.26
C GLN A 337 10.85 -18.32 7.26
N PRO A 338 12.10 -17.97 7.66
CA PRO A 338 13.18 -18.94 7.78
C PRO A 338 12.81 -19.99 8.83
N LEU A 339 12.83 -21.25 8.42
CA LEU A 339 12.73 -22.37 9.32
C LEU A 339 14.12 -22.97 9.49
N THR A 340 14.53 -23.12 10.74
CA THR A 340 15.68 -23.94 11.08
C THR A 340 15.31 -25.40 10.87
N GLY A 341 16.04 -26.09 9.99
CA GLY A 341 15.85 -27.50 9.69
C GLY A 341 14.72 -27.77 8.70
N PHE A 342 14.98 -27.54 7.42
CA PHE A 342 14.16 -28.12 6.35
C PHE A 342 14.54 -29.61 6.23
N ALA A 343 13.87 -30.46 7.01
CA ALA A 343 14.03 -31.90 6.94
C ALA A 343 12.69 -32.54 6.63
N THR A 344 12.70 -33.58 5.81
CA THR A 344 11.56 -34.49 5.66
C THR A 344 11.18 -34.97 7.07
N ALA A 345 9.93 -34.70 7.46
CA ALA A 345 9.45 -35.13 8.76
C ALA A 345 9.29 -36.65 8.74
N ALA A 346 10.22 -37.34 9.40
CA ALA A 346 10.13 -38.76 9.66
C ALA A 346 9.97 -38.97 11.16
N GLN A 347 8.94 -39.71 11.56
CA GLN A 347 8.68 -40.06 12.96
C GLN A 347 8.59 -41.59 13.11
N PRO A 348 9.24 -42.18 14.11
CA PRO A 348 9.08 -43.61 14.39
C PRO A 348 7.68 -43.90 14.95
N VAL A 349 7.15 -45.07 14.65
CA VAL A 349 5.89 -45.55 15.25
C VAL A 349 6.19 -46.17 16.61
N ILE A 350 6.08 -45.36 17.65
CA ILE A 350 6.26 -45.81 19.03
C ILE A 350 4.89 -45.91 19.68
N ASP A 351 4.53 -47.12 20.08
CA ASP A 351 3.29 -47.40 20.81
C ASP A 351 3.62 -48.33 21.97
N ALA A 352 3.46 -47.81 23.19
CA ALA A 352 3.77 -48.54 24.42
C ALA A 352 2.72 -49.61 24.72
N GLU A 353 1.43 -49.37 24.38
CA GLU A 353 0.36 -50.35 24.58
C GLU A 353 0.58 -51.60 23.72
N LEU A 354 1.16 -51.41 22.54
CA LEU A 354 1.45 -52.49 21.59
C LEU A 354 2.87 -53.07 21.70
N ALA A 355 3.71 -52.51 22.60
CA ALA A 355 5.13 -52.84 22.75
C ALA A 355 5.95 -52.76 21.44
N LEU A 356 5.61 -51.83 20.53
CA LEU A 356 6.27 -51.75 19.21
C LEU A 356 7.75 -51.39 19.30
N HIS A 357 8.18 -50.74 20.38
CA HIS A 357 9.58 -50.40 20.62
C HIS A 357 10.51 -51.62 20.69
N GLU A 358 10.00 -52.80 21.04
CA GLU A 358 10.76 -54.06 21.07
C GLU A 358 11.06 -54.61 19.67
N LEU A 359 10.27 -54.20 18.66
CA LEU A 359 10.43 -54.64 17.28
C LEU A 359 11.53 -53.86 16.54
N TYR A 360 11.93 -52.70 17.07
CA TYR A 360 13.01 -51.91 16.51
C TYR A 360 14.37 -52.32 17.09
N ARG A 361 15.35 -52.51 16.20
CA ARG A 361 16.75 -52.78 16.60
C ARG A 361 17.43 -51.54 17.21
N SER A 362 17.06 -50.35 16.76
CA SER A 362 17.55 -49.06 17.25
C SER A 362 16.41 -48.30 17.93
N GLN A 363 16.72 -47.49 18.95
CA GLN A 363 15.71 -46.73 19.70
C GLN A 363 16.06 -45.24 19.78
N GLY A 364 15.05 -44.43 20.09
CA GLY A 364 15.18 -43.00 20.33
C GLY A 364 15.73 -42.22 19.12
N PRO A 365 16.66 -41.27 19.32
CA PRO A 365 17.12 -40.38 18.26
C PRO A 365 17.84 -41.09 17.12
N ALA A 366 18.49 -42.23 17.38
CA ALA A 366 19.15 -43.02 16.34
C ALA A 366 18.16 -43.63 15.34
N LEU A 367 16.99 -44.07 15.81
CA LEU A 367 15.93 -44.56 14.93
C LEU A 367 15.33 -43.42 14.09
N ALA A 368 15.10 -42.26 14.70
CA ALA A 368 14.62 -41.09 13.98
C ALA A 368 15.61 -40.63 12.89
N GLN A 369 16.91 -40.64 13.17
CA GLN A 369 17.95 -40.35 12.17
C GLN A 369 18.01 -41.38 11.04
N LEU A 370 17.91 -42.67 11.38
CA LEU A 370 17.87 -43.73 10.36
C LEU A 370 16.64 -43.57 9.45
N LEU A 371 15.46 -43.30 10.02
CA LEU A 371 14.25 -43.06 9.25
C LEU A 371 14.37 -41.81 8.39
N ALA A 372 14.98 -40.74 8.91
CA ALA A 372 15.25 -39.53 8.14
C ALA A 372 16.17 -39.81 6.95
N GLN A 373 17.23 -40.61 7.11
CA GLN A 373 18.13 -41.02 6.04
C GLN A 373 17.43 -41.91 4.99
N LEU A 374 16.59 -42.84 5.43
CA LEU A 374 15.82 -43.72 4.53
C LEU A 374 14.73 -42.98 3.75
N THR A 375 14.22 -41.88 4.29
CA THR A 375 13.20 -41.04 3.67
C THR A 375 13.78 -39.81 2.98
N GLU A 376 15.11 -39.66 3.01
CA GLU A 376 15.80 -38.58 2.31
C GLU A 376 15.60 -38.79 0.81
N SER A 377 15.04 -37.78 0.13
CA SER A 377 14.92 -37.80 -1.32
C SER A 377 16.30 -37.89 -1.97
N SER A 378 16.38 -38.45 -3.17
CA SER A 378 17.59 -38.34 -4.01
C SER A 378 17.98 -36.89 -4.31
N VAL A 379 17.04 -35.96 -4.12
CA VAL A 379 17.24 -34.52 -4.23
C VAL A 379 17.65 -33.97 -2.85
N PRO A 380 18.80 -33.27 -2.75
CA PRO A 380 19.24 -32.64 -1.51
C PRO A 380 18.17 -31.70 -0.91
N ALA A 381 18.05 -31.68 0.42
CA ALA A 381 17.06 -30.87 1.13
C ALA A 381 17.10 -29.37 0.74
N GLY A 382 18.30 -28.83 0.48
CA GLY A 382 18.46 -27.45 0.01
C GLY A 382 17.84 -27.18 -1.36
N GLU A 383 17.94 -28.13 -2.29
CA GLU A 383 17.35 -28.00 -3.63
C GLU A 383 15.83 -28.13 -3.58
N LEU A 384 15.29 -29.03 -2.75
CA LEU A 384 13.85 -29.11 -2.49
C LEU A 384 13.31 -27.78 -1.94
N ARG A 385 14.04 -27.17 -0.98
CA ARG A 385 13.66 -25.87 -0.44
C ARG A 385 13.72 -24.77 -1.50
N ALA A 386 14.75 -24.76 -2.34
CA ALA A 386 14.86 -23.80 -3.45
C ALA A 386 13.66 -23.89 -4.40
N ARG A 387 13.29 -25.10 -4.86
CA ARG A 387 12.14 -25.31 -5.75
C ARG A 387 10.82 -24.83 -5.14
N GLN A 388 10.64 -25.01 -3.84
CA GLN A 388 9.44 -24.52 -3.13
C GLN A 388 9.39 -23.00 -3.07
N LEU A 389 10.53 -22.37 -2.77
CA LEU A 389 10.63 -20.92 -2.76
C LEU A 389 10.41 -20.35 -4.16
N ASP A 390 10.95 -20.99 -5.19
CA ASP A 390 10.70 -20.63 -6.59
C ASP A 390 9.22 -20.74 -6.94
N HIS A 391 8.52 -21.77 -6.45
CA HIS A 391 7.07 -21.87 -6.61
C HIS A 391 6.32 -20.72 -5.93
N LEU A 392 6.67 -20.38 -4.68
CA LEU A 392 6.04 -19.27 -3.95
C LEU A 392 6.31 -17.92 -4.63
N LEU A 393 7.55 -17.69 -5.10
CA LEU A 393 7.92 -16.50 -5.86
C LEU A 393 7.15 -16.41 -7.18
N ALA A 394 7.01 -17.53 -7.90
CA ALA A 394 6.27 -17.58 -9.16
C ALA A 394 4.78 -17.22 -9.00
N ARG A 395 4.15 -17.58 -7.86
CA ARG A 395 2.77 -17.15 -7.55
C ARG A 395 2.63 -15.64 -7.42
N CYS A 396 3.72 -14.95 -7.10
CA CYS A 396 3.79 -13.49 -7.04
C CYS A 396 4.34 -12.87 -8.34
N GLY A 397 4.58 -13.66 -9.38
CA GLY A 397 5.16 -13.18 -10.64
C GLY A 397 6.66 -12.87 -10.57
N GLU A 398 7.38 -13.44 -9.60
CA GLU A 398 8.82 -13.21 -9.41
C GLU A 398 9.66 -14.44 -9.74
N SER A 399 10.92 -14.18 -10.13
CA SER A 399 11.95 -15.20 -10.37
C SER A 399 13.34 -14.66 -10.02
N LEU A 400 14.20 -15.55 -9.50
CA LEU A 400 15.61 -15.30 -9.19
C LEU A 400 16.54 -16.24 -10.01
N THR A 401 16.06 -16.77 -11.14
CA THR A 401 16.82 -17.72 -11.97
C THR A 401 18.10 -17.10 -12.54
N GLU A 402 18.02 -15.89 -13.09
CA GLU A 402 19.18 -15.19 -13.69
C GLU A 402 20.27 -14.93 -12.65
N TYR A 403 19.86 -14.51 -11.45
CA TYR A 403 20.76 -14.35 -10.31
C TYR A 403 21.47 -15.67 -9.95
N ALA A 404 20.70 -16.76 -9.84
CA ALA A 404 21.26 -18.07 -9.54
C ALA A 404 22.29 -18.51 -10.60
N LEU A 405 22.01 -18.26 -11.89
CA LEU A 405 22.94 -18.56 -12.98
C LEU A 405 24.22 -17.70 -12.90
N ALA A 406 24.10 -16.40 -12.68
CA ALA A 406 25.25 -15.51 -12.53
C ALA A 406 26.15 -15.97 -11.36
N MET A 407 25.55 -16.33 -10.23
CA MET A 407 26.29 -16.79 -9.06
C MET A 407 27.03 -18.10 -9.28
N THR A 408 26.48 -19.03 -10.06
CA THR A 408 27.18 -20.28 -10.37
C THR A 408 28.47 -20.08 -11.17
N GLY A 409 28.58 -18.98 -11.93
CA GLY A 409 29.79 -18.64 -12.69
C GLY A 409 30.86 -17.93 -11.85
N ILE A 410 30.47 -17.20 -10.81
CA ILE A 410 31.35 -16.31 -10.03
C ILE A 410 31.93 -17.04 -8.80
N THR A 411 31.16 -17.90 -8.13
CA THR A 411 31.60 -18.43 -6.84
C THR A 411 32.64 -19.54 -6.97
N ALA A 412 33.85 -19.28 -6.46
CA ALA A 412 34.87 -20.30 -6.17
C ALA A 412 34.54 -21.16 -4.93
N SER A 413 33.52 -20.76 -4.15
CA SER A 413 33.05 -21.50 -2.97
C SER A 413 32.27 -22.75 -3.37
N GLY A 414 32.49 -23.85 -2.64
CA GLY A 414 31.91 -25.15 -2.97
C GLY A 414 30.37 -25.11 -3.09
N GLN A 415 29.83 -25.97 -3.97
CA GLN A 415 28.41 -26.00 -4.36
C GLN A 415 27.42 -25.94 -3.17
N ALA A 416 27.74 -26.58 -2.04
CA ALA A 416 26.90 -26.58 -0.85
C ALA A 416 26.80 -25.22 -0.13
N ALA A 417 27.83 -24.36 -0.22
CA ALA A 417 27.78 -23.01 0.34
C ALA A 417 26.93 -22.09 -0.54
N LEU A 418 27.14 -22.15 -1.86
CA LEU A 418 26.35 -21.43 -2.84
C LEU A 418 24.85 -21.76 -2.72
N GLN A 419 24.49 -23.04 -2.63
CA GLN A 419 23.09 -23.46 -2.48
C GLN A 419 22.43 -22.90 -1.21
N ARG A 420 23.16 -22.88 -0.08
CA ARG A 420 22.64 -22.30 1.17
C ARG A 420 22.39 -20.80 1.04
N GLN A 421 23.30 -20.08 0.39
CA GLN A 421 23.14 -18.66 0.13
C GLN A 421 21.93 -18.38 -0.78
N LEU A 422 21.82 -19.10 -1.89
CA LEU A 422 20.71 -19.01 -2.84
C LEU A 422 19.33 -19.26 -2.21
N VAL A 423 19.24 -20.17 -1.24
CA VAL A 423 18.01 -20.42 -0.47
C VAL A 423 17.73 -19.25 0.48
N ALA A 424 18.74 -18.76 1.19
CA ALA A 424 18.59 -17.63 2.12
C ALA A 424 18.15 -16.35 1.39
N ASP A 425 18.72 -16.06 0.22
CA ASP A 425 18.38 -14.88 -0.58
C ASP A 425 16.94 -14.95 -1.11
N ARG A 426 16.49 -16.13 -1.58
CA ARG A 426 15.09 -16.36 -1.95
C ARG A 426 14.14 -16.13 -0.79
N GLN A 427 14.47 -16.62 0.40
CA GLN A 427 13.65 -16.42 1.60
C GLN A 427 13.58 -14.94 1.98
N ALA A 428 14.73 -14.25 2.01
CA ALA A 428 14.81 -12.84 2.33
C ALA A 428 14.00 -12.00 1.33
N PHE A 429 14.12 -12.30 0.02
CA PHE A 429 13.36 -11.62 -1.02
C PHE A 429 11.86 -11.87 -0.90
N LEU A 430 11.43 -13.14 -0.72
CA LEU A 430 10.02 -13.49 -0.55
C LEU A 430 9.40 -12.82 0.70
N ALA A 431 10.13 -12.77 1.81
CA ALA A 431 9.69 -12.10 3.03
C ALA A 431 9.56 -10.58 2.87
N ALA A 432 10.48 -9.96 2.11
CA ALA A 432 10.45 -8.53 1.83
C ALA A 432 9.46 -8.15 0.71
N LEU A 433 8.98 -9.12 -0.08
CA LEU A 433 8.23 -8.88 -1.30
C LEU A 433 6.98 -8.00 -1.13
N PRO A 434 6.12 -8.17 -0.10
CA PRO A 434 4.96 -7.29 0.07
C PRO A 434 5.34 -5.81 0.18
N ARG A 435 6.39 -5.50 0.97
CA ARG A 435 6.90 -4.14 1.14
C ARG A 435 7.56 -3.63 -0.13
N LEU A 436 8.38 -4.44 -0.80
CA LEU A 436 9.07 -4.08 -2.04
C LEU A 436 8.10 -3.87 -3.20
N ALA A 437 7.03 -4.66 -3.29
CA ALA A 437 6.01 -4.53 -4.31
C ALA A 437 5.21 -3.23 -4.16
N ALA A 438 4.82 -2.88 -2.93
CA ALA A 438 4.17 -1.61 -2.62
C ALA A 438 5.06 -0.40 -2.94
N ARG A 439 6.37 -0.54 -2.79
CA ARG A 439 7.38 0.51 -2.99
C ARG A 439 8.08 0.46 -4.35
N ARG A 440 7.59 -0.33 -5.31
CA ARG A 440 8.29 -0.58 -6.59
C ARG A 440 8.63 0.70 -7.38
N GLY A 441 7.79 1.73 -7.26
CA GLY A 441 7.96 3.02 -7.92
C GLY A 441 8.26 4.16 -6.95
N SER A 442 8.53 3.88 -5.67
CA SER A 442 8.83 4.93 -4.69
C SER A 442 10.31 5.30 -4.74
N GLY A 443 10.60 6.60 -4.82
CA GLY A 443 11.93 7.16 -4.67
C GLY A 443 12.32 7.38 -3.21
N LEU A 444 13.38 8.15 -3.01
CA LEU A 444 13.87 8.50 -1.68
C LEU A 444 12.87 9.39 -0.93
N ASN A 445 12.70 9.16 0.38
CA ASN A 445 12.05 10.11 1.26
C ASN A 445 13.08 11.16 1.71
N LEU A 446 12.96 12.36 1.15
CA LEU A 446 13.91 13.46 1.34
C LEU A 446 13.85 14.10 2.74
N LEU A 447 12.84 13.78 3.55
CA LEU A 447 12.64 14.37 4.87
C LEU A 447 13.30 13.57 6.00
N LEU A 448 13.87 12.40 5.71
CA LEU A 448 14.54 11.59 6.73
C LEU A 448 15.96 12.13 6.98
N GLU A 449 16.30 12.38 8.25
CA GLU A 449 17.59 12.97 8.66
C GLU A 449 18.81 12.14 8.23
N ALA A 450 18.64 10.83 8.01
CA ALA A 450 19.68 9.93 7.52
C ALA A 450 19.25 9.30 6.17
N PRO A 451 19.67 9.85 5.02
CA PRO A 451 19.35 9.32 3.69
C PRO A 451 19.75 7.84 3.50
N ALA A 452 20.80 7.40 4.21
CA ALA A 452 21.24 6.00 4.22
C ALA A 452 20.18 5.03 4.78
N GLN A 453 19.23 5.52 5.58
CA GLN A 453 18.11 4.73 6.10
C GLN A 453 16.92 4.68 5.13
N SER A 454 16.91 5.54 4.11
CA SER A 454 15.83 5.65 3.13
C SER A 454 16.28 5.14 1.77
N THR A 455 16.26 3.83 1.54
CA THR A 455 16.49 3.30 0.19
C THR A 455 15.24 3.43 -0.68
N ALA A 456 15.42 3.85 -1.93
CA ALA A 456 14.37 3.79 -2.93
C ALA A 456 13.94 2.33 -3.15
N GLY A 457 12.64 2.08 -3.29
CA GLY A 457 12.14 0.70 -3.34
C GLY A 457 12.64 -0.08 -4.56
N LEU A 458 12.87 0.61 -5.69
CA LEU A 458 13.53 0.02 -6.86
C LEU A 458 14.97 -0.37 -6.58
N ALA A 459 15.74 0.51 -5.92
CA ALA A 459 17.15 0.24 -5.60
C ALA A 459 17.27 -0.98 -4.66
N GLU A 460 16.47 -1.03 -3.61
CA GLU A 460 16.48 -2.17 -2.69
C GLU A 460 16.05 -3.47 -3.39
N ARG A 461 15.04 -3.39 -4.26
CA ARG A 461 14.59 -4.53 -5.05
C ARG A 461 15.69 -5.04 -6.00
N LEU A 462 16.40 -4.14 -6.68
CA LEU A 462 17.54 -4.49 -7.54
C LEU A 462 18.68 -5.10 -6.73
N GLN A 463 19.03 -4.52 -5.59
CA GLN A 463 20.05 -5.04 -4.69
C GLN A 463 19.75 -6.48 -4.28
N ARG A 464 18.51 -6.77 -3.89
CA ARG A 464 18.05 -8.14 -3.54
C ARG A 464 18.03 -9.08 -4.75
N LYS A 465 17.58 -8.60 -5.92
CA LYS A 465 17.54 -9.42 -7.14
C LYS A 465 18.93 -9.76 -7.67
N LEU A 466 19.90 -8.87 -7.49
CA LEU A 466 21.29 -9.08 -7.86
C LEU A 466 22.10 -9.78 -6.74
N GLY A 467 21.48 -9.96 -5.56
CA GLY A 467 22.12 -10.55 -4.37
C GLY A 467 23.34 -9.77 -3.92
N LEU A 468 23.32 -8.44 -4.06
CA LEU A 468 24.37 -7.53 -3.62
C LEU A 468 24.34 -7.43 -2.10
N SER A 469 25.52 -7.49 -1.48
CA SER A 469 25.69 -7.32 -0.04
C SER A 469 25.66 -5.84 0.38
N GLU A 470 25.70 -5.56 1.68
CA GLU A 470 25.87 -4.17 2.17
C GLU A 470 27.23 -3.57 1.79
N ALA A 471 28.23 -4.42 1.52
CA ALA A 471 29.54 -4.01 1.03
C ALA A 471 29.56 -3.70 -0.47
N GLU A 472 28.47 -3.95 -1.19
CA GLU A 472 28.33 -3.67 -2.63
C GLU A 472 27.18 -2.65 -2.82
N PRO A 473 27.41 -1.37 -2.46
CA PRO A 473 26.34 -0.38 -2.49
C PRO A 473 25.88 -0.12 -3.93
N LEU A 474 24.56 -0.18 -4.13
CA LEU A 474 23.89 0.29 -5.33
C LEU A 474 23.36 1.70 -5.08
N LEU A 475 23.88 2.69 -5.80
CA LEU A 475 23.37 4.05 -5.75
C LEU A 475 22.38 4.28 -6.90
N LEU A 476 21.20 4.77 -6.56
CA LEU A 476 20.21 5.23 -7.54
C LEU A 476 20.17 6.76 -7.51
N ILE A 477 20.58 7.39 -8.59
CA ILE A 477 20.59 8.84 -8.74
C ILE A 477 19.34 9.26 -9.51
N GLU A 478 18.52 10.11 -8.90
CA GLU A 478 17.35 10.70 -9.53
C GLU A 478 17.72 12.09 -10.06
N HIS A 479 17.78 12.25 -11.38
CA HIS A 479 18.34 13.47 -11.96
C HIS A 479 17.47 14.70 -11.68
N ILE A 480 16.15 14.53 -11.48
CA ILE A 480 15.24 15.62 -11.10
C ILE A 480 15.65 16.30 -9.78
N LEU A 481 16.35 15.59 -8.89
CA LEU A 481 16.86 16.12 -7.62
C LEU A 481 18.18 16.88 -7.79
N LEU A 482 18.83 16.75 -8.94
CA LEU A 482 20.03 17.49 -9.33
C LEU A 482 19.69 18.72 -10.18
N ARG A 483 18.40 19.03 -10.34
CA ARG A 483 17.97 20.23 -11.06
C ARG A 483 18.48 21.48 -10.32
N PRO A 484 18.77 22.57 -11.04
CA PRO A 484 19.11 23.85 -10.43
C PRO A 484 17.99 24.38 -9.53
N GLY A 485 18.38 24.87 -8.35
CA GLY A 485 17.48 25.55 -7.41
C GLY A 485 17.60 27.08 -7.50
N PRO A 486 16.76 27.83 -6.77
CA PRO A 486 16.87 29.29 -6.67
C PRO A 486 18.27 29.79 -6.29
N GLU A 487 18.99 29.02 -5.48
CA GLU A 487 20.38 29.25 -5.10
C GLU A 487 21.38 29.24 -6.27
N ASP A 488 21.03 28.61 -7.40
CA ASP A 488 21.87 28.49 -8.59
C ASP A 488 21.63 29.60 -9.61
N GLU A 489 20.59 30.43 -9.45
CA GLU A 489 20.26 31.55 -10.33
C GLU A 489 21.44 32.50 -10.67
N PRO A 490 22.40 32.80 -9.77
CA PRO A 490 23.54 33.64 -10.13
C PRO A 490 24.55 32.98 -11.08
N GLN A 491 24.45 31.67 -11.34
CA GLN A 491 25.37 30.99 -12.25
C GLN A 491 25.20 31.50 -13.69
N ARG A 492 26.31 31.92 -14.29
CA ARG A 492 26.37 32.47 -15.67
C ARG A 492 27.06 31.55 -16.68
N VAL A 493 27.66 30.47 -16.19
CA VAL A 493 28.31 29.47 -17.04
C VAL A 493 27.33 28.34 -17.37
N PRO A 494 27.51 27.66 -18.50
CA PRO A 494 26.78 26.43 -18.77
C PRO A 494 26.99 25.40 -17.65
N LEU A 495 25.90 24.82 -17.18
CA LEU A 495 25.88 23.83 -16.10
C LEU A 495 26.41 22.48 -16.56
N ILE A 496 26.08 22.08 -17.79
CA ILE A 496 26.43 20.77 -18.36
C ILE A 496 26.89 20.96 -19.80
N ILE A 497 28.11 20.54 -20.12
CA ILE A 497 28.65 20.45 -21.49
C ILE A 497 29.60 19.24 -21.60
N PRO A 498 29.46 18.37 -22.62
CA PRO A 498 28.29 18.26 -23.49
C PRO A 498 27.12 17.60 -22.73
N ALA A 499 25.91 18.09 -22.92
CA ALA A 499 24.70 17.42 -22.46
C ALA A 499 24.34 16.27 -23.41
N ASN A 500 23.87 15.15 -22.84
CA ASN A 500 23.50 13.95 -23.59
C ASN A 500 22.15 14.07 -24.31
N GLY A 501 21.45 15.19 -24.16
CA GLY A 501 20.17 15.48 -24.80
C GLY A 501 19.59 16.81 -24.31
N PRO A 502 18.42 17.21 -24.85
CA PRO A 502 17.80 18.50 -24.54
C PRO A 502 17.23 18.59 -23.11
N ASP A 503 16.97 17.45 -22.46
CA ASP A 503 16.49 17.39 -21.08
C ASP A 503 17.21 16.25 -20.35
N THR A 504 18.13 16.63 -19.47
CA THR A 504 18.95 15.69 -18.66
C THR A 504 18.39 15.43 -17.28
N TYR A 505 17.31 16.11 -16.89
CA TYR A 505 16.77 16.07 -15.52
C TYR A 505 15.48 15.26 -15.44
N SER A 506 14.58 15.44 -16.39
CA SER A 506 13.24 14.87 -16.34
C SER A 506 13.24 13.36 -16.47
N LEU A 507 12.68 12.66 -15.47
CA LEU A 507 12.43 11.22 -15.51
C LEU A 507 13.68 10.36 -15.83
N GLN A 508 14.88 10.90 -15.59
CA GLN A 508 16.14 10.19 -15.77
C GLN A 508 16.64 9.63 -14.44
N LEU A 509 17.08 8.37 -14.51
CA LEU A 509 17.66 7.63 -13.40
C LEU A 509 19.02 7.08 -13.84
N SER A 510 20.03 7.24 -12.99
CA SER A 510 21.32 6.56 -13.16
C SER A 510 21.52 5.55 -12.03
N LEU A 511 21.93 4.34 -12.40
CA LEU A 511 22.35 3.31 -11.45
C LEU A 511 23.87 3.28 -11.42
N VAL A 512 24.45 3.50 -10.25
CA VAL A 512 25.89 3.44 -10.03
C VAL A 512 26.20 2.24 -9.14
N LEU A 513 27.05 1.37 -9.66
CA LEU A 513 27.59 0.21 -8.95
C LEU A 513 29.04 0.54 -8.57
N SER A 514 29.43 0.25 -7.33
CA SER A 514 30.85 0.33 -6.93
C SER A 514 31.64 -0.69 -7.75
N LEU A 515 32.52 -0.22 -8.63
CA LEU A 515 33.48 -1.06 -9.33
C LEU A 515 34.68 -1.29 -8.40
N GLY A 516 35.01 -2.55 -8.13
CA GLY A 516 36.17 -2.89 -7.29
C GLY A 516 35.86 -3.27 -5.84
N GLU A 517 34.60 -3.58 -5.50
CA GLU A 517 34.24 -4.14 -4.19
C GLU A 517 33.35 -5.38 -4.39
N GLY A 518 33.60 -6.44 -3.62
CA GLY A 518 32.78 -7.64 -3.61
C GLY A 518 32.91 -8.50 -4.88
N ARG A 519 31.78 -8.87 -5.50
CA ARG A 519 31.74 -9.77 -6.67
C ARG A 519 32.10 -9.08 -7.99
N ALA A 520 32.14 -7.74 -8.02
CA ALA A 520 32.55 -6.98 -9.20
C ALA A 520 34.08 -6.94 -9.41
N GLU A 521 34.87 -7.41 -8.44
CA GLU A 521 36.33 -7.62 -8.59
C GLU A 521 36.68 -8.94 -9.29
N GLN A 522 35.77 -9.92 -9.29
CA GLN A 522 35.95 -11.26 -9.87
C GLN A 522 35.38 -11.31 -11.29
#